data_AF-A0A523I4I3-F1
#
_entry.id   AF-A0A523I4I3-F1
#
_cell.length_a   1.000
_cell.length_b   1.000
_cell.length_c   1.000
_cell.angle_alpha   90.00
_cell.angle_beta   90.00
_cell.angle_gamma   90.00
#
_symmetry.space_group_name_H-M   'P 1'
#
loop_
_entity.id
_entity.type
_entity.pdbx_description
1 polymer ?
#
loop_
_entity_poly.entity_id
_entity_poly.type
_entity_poly.pdbx_seq_one_letter_code
_entity_poly.pdbx_strand_id
1 'polypeptide(L)'
;MPKFKPVPLGSTVNAARSDPRHWGPKTAGAIAKLPKGVQKFWGIPFEFVTPGSGNDLLVLADDSSVEIAVGAAGSHLVFAHFCDEKASTTVAGQSADYLNPVITAPGEHLADYVVVFEDGSEHRQRIRRRFEINQVQTRMQSGFTSRQHQDLSTVPFRGPYPDNAWGRWQTGVMVGDPPVSGRTAARDDRHGRANPAGSWTIYALELPDSSKKVTNVRIEATGAAAIAIGAITLFSGQNNPLRHLPLESIELEGAGTSADEIEVDVDLGVIARKRNIQHFDGTNWLNSPVKGWGEAPDDPEHIGSIDLAASADATLTVNGSEIEVGPLLESGEAVSNDG
;
A
#
# COMPACT_ATOMS: atom_id res chain seq x y z
N MET A 1 -7.05 -13.37 -17.77
CA MET A 1 -8.00 -12.80 -16.79
C MET A 1 -7.44 -11.46 -16.32
N PRO A 2 -8.27 -10.48 -15.92
CA PRO A 2 -7.75 -9.23 -15.37
C PRO A 2 -6.89 -9.51 -14.12
N LYS A 3 -5.78 -8.78 -13.96
CA LYS A 3 -4.83 -8.92 -12.84
C LYS A 3 -5.50 -8.73 -11.47
N PHE A 4 -6.56 -7.92 -11.42
CA PHE A 4 -7.35 -7.63 -10.24
C PHE A 4 -8.85 -7.85 -10.49
N LYS A 5 -9.55 -8.32 -9.46
CA LYS A 5 -11.01 -8.44 -9.45
C LYS A 5 -11.55 -7.96 -8.09
N PRO A 6 -12.16 -6.76 -8.01
CA PRO A 6 -12.89 -6.33 -6.83
C PRO A 6 -13.96 -7.35 -6.42
N VAL A 7 -14.08 -7.60 -5.12
CA VAL A 7 -15.06 -8.53 -4.54
C VAL A 7 -16.22 -7.70 -3.97
N PRO A 8 -17.45 -7.83 -4.52
CA PRO A 8 -18.58 -7.02 -4.09
C PRO A 8 -18.99 -7.31 -2.64
N LEU A 9 -19.10 -6.25 -1.83
CA LEU A 9 -19.61 -6.31 -0.45
C LEU A 9 -21.08 -5.89 -0.33
N GLY A 10 -21.74 -5.52 -1.43
CA GLY A 10 -22.99 -4.75 -1.39
C GLY A 10 -24.12 -5.32 -0.52
N SER A 11 -24.28 -6.64 -0.45
CA SER A 11 -25.29 -7.28 0.39
C SER A 11 -24.83 -7.59 1.83
N THR A 12 -23.52 -7.47 2.13
CA THR A 12 -22.94 -7.81 3.44
C THR A 12 -22.68 -6.59 4.31
N VAL A 13 -22.65 -5.38 3.76
CA VAL A 13 -22.50 -4.15 4.55
C VAL A 13 -23.67 -3.94 5.51
N ASN A 14 -23.36 -3.69 6.78
CA ASN A 14 -24.34 -3.69 7.88
C ASN A 14 -24.29 -2.44 8.77
N ALA A 15 -23.32 -1.55 8.57
CA ALA A 15 -23.25 -0.28 9.27
C ALA A 15 -22.80 0.87 8.34
N ALA A 16 -23.16 2.09 8.72
CA ALA A 16 -22.66 3.31 8.10
C ALA A 16 -21.39 3.78 8.81
N ARG A 17 -20.43 4.38 8.09
CA ARG A 17 -19.27 5.06 8.66
C ARG A 17 -19.63 6.13 9.68
N SER A 18 -20.83 6.72 9.54
CA SER A 18 -21.36 7.74 10.46
C SER A 18 -21.98 7.16 11.73
N ASP A 19 -22.12 5.83 11.84
CA ASP A 19 -22.64 5.17 13.03
C ASP A 19 -21.53 5.03 14.09
N PRO A 20 -21.57 5.79 15.20
CA PRO A 20 -20.51 5.78 16.19
C PRO A 20 -20.62 4.60 17.16
N ARG A 21 -21.72 3.82 17.14
CA ARG A 21 -22.03 2.83 18.19
C ARG A 21 -20.99 1.73 18.34
N HIS A 22 -20.28 1.41 17.27
CA HIS A 22 -19.26 0.36 17.23
C HIS A 22 -17.86 0.85 17.60
N TRP A 23 -17.66 2.16 17.77
CA TRP A 23 -16.34 2.77 17.71
C TRP A 23 -15.99 3.56 18.97
N GLY A 24 -14.71 3.56 19.32
CA GLY A 24 -14.12 4.56 20.20
C GLY A 24 -14.15 5.97 19.57
N PRO A 25 -14.09 7.04 20.38
CA PRO A 25 -14.21 8.42 19.89
C PRO A 25 -13.21 8.80 18.79
N LYS A 26 -11.94 8.36 18.87
CA LYS A 26 -10.94 8.69 17.85
C LYS A 26 -11.23 7.93 16.56
N THR A 27 -11.60 6.66 16.68
CA THR A 27 -12.02 5.85 15.55
C THR A 27 -13.20 6.49 14.83
N ALA A 28 -14.28 6.79 15.54
CA ALA A 28 -15.48 7.44 14.98
C ALA A 28 -15.15 8.75 14.24
N GLY A 29 -14.28 9.59 14.82
CA GLY A 29 -13.85 10.86 14.20
C GLY A 29 -12.98 10.69 12.95
N ALA A 30 -12.25 9.59 12.84
CA ALA A 30 -11.32 9.33 11.73
C ALA A 30 -11.98 8.64 10.54
N ILE A 31 -12.90 7.70 10.78
CA ILE A 31 -13.53 6.89 9.72
C ILE A 31 -14.27 7.78 8.71
N ALA A 32 -14.87 8.88 9.16
CA ALA A 32 -15.58 9.85 8.31
C ALA A 32 -14.69 10.43 7.19
N LYS A 33 -13.37 10.47 7.39
CA LYS A 33 -12.38 11.05 6.46
C LYS A 33 -11.71 10.00 5.57
N LEU A 34 -12.00 8.71 5.77
CA LEU A 34 -11.42 7.67 4.94
C LEU A 34 -11.90 7.79 3.49
N PRO A 35 -11.04 7.51 2.49
CA PRO A 35 -11.44 7.50 1.08
C PRO A 35 -12.63 6.58 0.80
N LYS A 36 -13.41 6.92 -0.24
CA LYS A 36 -14.72 6.33 -0.60
C LYS A 36 -14.81 6.06 -2.10
N GLY A 37 -15.79 5.27 -2.51
CA GLY A 37 -16.03 4.95 -3.93
C GLY A 37 -14.90 4.12 -4.53
N VAL A 38 -14.64 4.28 -5.83
CA VAL A 38 -13.52 3.60 -6.50
C VAL A 38 -12.21 4.27 -6.08
N GLN A 39 -11.28 3.46 -5.58
CA GLN A 39 -9.96 3.90 -5.13
C GLN A 39 -8.88 2.98 -5.69
N LYS A 40 -7.65 3.49 -5.79
CA LYS A 40 -6.46 2.69 -6.08
C LYS A 40 -5.45 2.94 -4.99
N PHE A 41 -4.98 1.89 -4.32
CA PHE A 41 -3.97 1.98 -3.27
C PHE A 41 -2.84 1.02 -3.59
N TRP A 42 -1.59 1.52 -3.66
CA TRP A 42 -0.43 0.70 -4.01
C TRP A 42 -0.63 -0.04 -5.33
N GLY A 43 -1.27 0.62 -6.31
CA GLY A 43 -1.62 0.00 -7.59
C GLY A 43 -2.89 -0.87 -7.61
N ILE A 44 -3.40 -1.27 -6.45
CA ILE A 44 -4.51 -2.23 -6.33
C ILE A 44 -5.85 -1.48 -6.36
N PRO A 45 -6.77 -1.80 -7.28
CA PRO A 45 -8.08 -1.18 -7.32
C PRO A 45 -8.98 -1.73 -6.22
N PHE A 46 -9.76 -0.86 -5.58
CA PHE A 46 -10.77 -1.19 -4.59
C PHE A 46 -12.09 -0.50 -4.93
N GLU A 47 -13.18 -1.25 -4.80
CA GLU A 47 -14.54 -0.73 -4.93
C GLU A 47 -15.17 -0.64 -3.54
N PHE A 48 -15.12 0.53 -2.94
CA PHE A 48 -15.84 0.78 -1.69
C PHE A 48 -17.32 1.00 -1.99
N VAL A 49 -18.19 0.41 -1.17
CA VAL A 49 -19.63 0.68 -1.25
C VAL A 49 -19.83 2.18 -1.08
N THR A 50 -20.43 2.81 -2.08
CA THR A 50 -20.70 4.24 -2.03
C THR A 50 -21.96 4.44 -1.19
N PRO A 51 -21.89 5.22 -0.09
CA PRO A 51 -23.07 5.47 0.71
C PRO A 51 -24.05 6.28 -0.12
N GLY A 52 -25.17 5.66 -0.51
CA GLY A 52 -26.36 6.41 -0.90
C GLY A 52 -26.91 7.10 0.35
N SER A 53 -27.66 6.34 1.15
CA SER A 53 -28.18 6.76 2.47
C SER A 53 -28.17 5.63 3.51
N GLY A 54 -27.37 4.59 3.28
CA GLY A 54 -27.39 3.35 4.06
C GLY A 54 -26.00 2.91 4.51
N ASN A 55 -25.85 1.61 4.68
CA ASN A 55 -24.60 0.99 5.14
C ASN A 55 -23.53 1.02 4.04
N ASP A 56 -22.30 1.31 4.43
CA ASP A 56 -21.13 1.40 3.55
C ASP A 56 -19.89 0.72 4.15
N LEU A 57 -20.06 0.03 5.28
CA LEU A 57 -19.08 -0.82 5.93
C LEU A 57 -19.69 -2.17 6.28
N LEU A 58 -18.89 -3.21 6.14
CA LEU A 58 -19.11 -4.45 6.87
C LEU A 58 -18.41 -4.33 8.22
N VAL A 59 -19.19 -4.30 9.30
CA VAL A 59 -18.70 -4.21 10.68
C VAL A 59 -18.96 -5.53 11.38
N LEU A 60 -17.93 -6.09 11.99
CA LEU A 60 -18.06 -7.23 12.89
C LEU A 60 -17.65 -6.79 14.29
N ALA A 61 -18.54 -7.01 15.24
CA ALA A 61 -18.33 -6.82 16.67
C ALA A 61 -18.86 -8.07 17.39
N ASP A 62 -18.45 -8.26 18.65
CA ASP A 62 -18.73 -9.47 19.41
C ASP A 62 -18.26 -10.74 18.65
N ASP A 63 -18.72 -11.93 19.03
CA ASP A 63 -18.39 -13.20 18.38
C ASP A 63 -19.24 -13.42 17.10
N SER A 64 -19.33 -12.40 16.24
CA SER A 64 -20.12 -12.45 15.00
C SER A 64 -19.35 -13.04 13.82
N SER A 65 -20.09 -13.56 12.84
CA SER A 65 -19.52 -14.13 11.61
C SER A 65 -20.33 -13.75 10.38
N VAL A 66 -19.66 -13.66 9.22
CA VAL A 66 -20.28 -13.37 7.92
C VAL A 66 -19.53 -14.08 6.80
N GLU A 67 -20.25 -14.49 5.76
CA GLU A 67 -19.67 -15.05 4.54
C GLU A 67 -19.74 -14.03 3.39
N ILE A 68 -18.65 -13.92 2.65
CA ILE A 68 -18.52 -13.01 1.51
C ILE A 68 -18.16 -13.84 0.28
N ALA A 69 -19.03 -13.85 -0.72
CA ALA A 69 -18.80 -14.60 -1.95
C ALA A 69 -17.66 -13.98 -2.78
N VAL A 70 -16.74 -14.82 -3.27
CA VAL A 70 -15.59 -14.40 -4.12
C VAL A 70 -15.77 -14.95 -5.54
N GLY A 71 -15.98 -16.26 -5.65
CA GLY A 71 -16.30 -16.95 -6.89
C GLY A 71 -15.22 -16.85 -7.98
N ALA A 72 -13.93 -16.80 -7.61
CA ALA A 72 -12.81 -16.76 -8.54
C ALA A 72 -11.52 -17.33 -7.94
N ALA A 73 -10.58 -17.71 -8.79
CA ALA A 73 -9.23 -18.13 -8.42
C ALA A 73 -8.25 -16.95 -8.50
N GLY A 74 -7.22 -16.97 -7.66
CA GLY A 74 -6.20 -15.93 -7.57
C GLY A 74 -5.18 -16.29 -6.49
N SER A 75 -4.08 -15.55 -6.42
CA SER A 75 -3.02 -15.81 -5.44
C SER A 75 -3.23 -15.08 -4.13
N HIS A 76 -3.97 -13.96 -4.12
CA HIS A 76 -4.17 -13.19 -2.90
C HIS A 76 -5.58 -12.60 -2.81
N LEU A 77 -6.12 -12.56 -1.59
CA LEU A 77 -7.22 -11.67 -1.23
C LEU A 77 -6.65 -10.45 -0.52
N VAL A 78 -6.85 -9.26 -1.09
CA VAL A 78 -6.36 -8.01 -0.55
C VAL A 78 -7.50 -7.26 0.13
N PHE A 79 -7.35 -6.94 1.40
CA PHE A 79 -8.37 -6.32 2.24
C PHE A 79 -8.02 -4.86 2.49
N ALA A 80 -9.02 -3.99 2.39
CA ALA A 80 -8.98 -2.65 2.97
C ALA A 80 -9.87 -2.63 4.22
N HIS A 81 -9.24 -2.69 5.39
CA HIS A 81 -9.92 -2.87 6.68
C HIS A 81 -9.27 -2.06 7.80
N PHE A 82 -9.93 -1.99 8.96
CA PHE A 82 -9.37 -1.43 10.19
C PHE A 82 -10.04 -2.03 11.43
N CYS A 83 -9.43 -1.87 12.59
CA CYS A 83 -10.05 -2.20 13.88
C CYS A 83 -10.28 -0.95 14.75
N ASP A 84 -11.13 -1.09 15.76
CA ASP A 84 -11.35 -0.02 16.74
C ASP A 84 -10.10 0.23 17.59
N GLU A 85 -9.98 1.44 18.14
CA GLU A 85 -8.89 1.85 19.03
C GLU A 85 -8.93 1.14 20.39
N LYS A 86 -10.11 0.65 20.80
CA LYS A 86 -10.25 -0.15 22.01
C LYS A 86 -9.74 -1.56 21.76
N ALA A 87 -8.86 -2.03 22.64
CA ALA A 87 -8.40 -3.40 22.77
C ALA A 87 -9.08 -4.07 23.97
N SER A 88 -9.18 -5.40 24.01
CA SER A 88 -9.65 -6.14 25.19
C SER A 88 -8.51 -6.68 26.04
N THR A 89 -7.30 -6.78 25.48
CA THR A 89 -6.14 -7.49 26.07
C THR A 89 -5.02 -6.58 26.58
N THR A 90 -5.23 -5.26 26.69
CA THR A 90 -4.18 -4.35 27.20
C THR A 90 -3.89 -4.56 28.68
N VAL A 91 -2.60 -4.54 29.03
CA VAL A 91 -2.10 -4.44 30.42
C VAL A 91 -1.74 -3.00 30.82
N ALA A 92 -1.64 -2.06 29.88
CA ALA A 92 -1.06 -0.72 30.09
C ALA A 92 -1.93 0.44 29.53
N GLY A 93 -3.25 0.39 29.75
CA GLY A 93 -4.19 1.39 29.24
C GLY A 93 -4.50 1.24 27.74
N GLN A 94 -5.53 1.93 27.26
CA GLN A 94 -6.01 1.88 25.88
C GLN A 94 -5.43 3.01 25.02
N SER A 95 -5.44 2.86 23.69
CA SER A 95 -5.03 3.91 22.74
C SER A 95 -5.72 5.26 22.98
N ALA A 96 -6.93 5.24 23.55
CA ALA A 96 -7.70 6.42 23.92
C ALA A 96 -7.10 7.22 25.10
N ASP A 97 -6.38 6.55 26.02
CA ASP A 97 -5.78 7.18 27.21
C ASP A 97 -4.52 7.98 26.87
N TYR A 98 -3.89 7.66 25.73
CA TYR A 98 -2.69 8.33 25.27
C TYR A 98 -3.03 9.53 24.39
N LEU A 99 -2.23 10.60 24.54
CA LEU A 99 -2.35 11.76 23.66
C LEU A 99 -2.22 11.32 22.19
N ASN A 100 -1.15 10.61 21.85
CA ASN A 100 -1.01 10.02 20.52
C ASN A 100 -1.80 8.71 20.45
N PRO A 101 -2.39 8.32 19.30
CA PRO A 101 -3.06 7.04 19.17
C PRO A 101 -2.03 5.90 19.08
N VAL A 102 -1.51 5.52 20.24
CA VAL A 102 -0.51 4.46 20.39
C VAL A 102 -1.22 3.13 20.53
N ILE A 103 -0.87 2.16 19.69
CA ILE A 103 -1.32 0.78 19.81
C ILE A 103 -0.69 0.14 21.05
N THR A 104 -1.52 -0.31 21.99
CA THR A 104 -1.09 -0.89 23.27
C THR A 104 -1.20 -2.41 23.37
N ALA A 105 -1.94 -3.06 22.47
CA ALA A 105 -2.13 -4.52 22.44
C ALA A 105 -1.68 -5.15 21.10
N PRO A 106 -0.41 -4.99 20.68
CA PRO A 106 0.06 -5.62 19.45
C PRO A 106 -0.06 -7.15 19.54
N GLY A 107 -0.55 -7.79 18.46
CA GLY A 107 -0.74 -9.23 18.41
C GLY A 107 -2.08 -9.74 18.98
N GLU A 108 -2.91 -8.86 19.55
CA GLU A 108 -4.28 -9.19 19.94
C GLU A 108 -5.03 -9.83 18.76
N HIS A 109 -5.63 -11.00 18.99
CA HIS A 109 -6.36 -11.76 17.98
C HIS A 109 -7.78 -11.21 17.84
N LEU A 110 -8.08 -10.62 16.68
CA LEU A 110 -9.31 -9.88 16.43
C LEU A 110 -10.32 -10.65 15.60
N ALA A 111 -9.84 -11.48 14.67
CA ALA A 111 -10.68 -12.32 13.83
C ALA A 111 -9.88 -13.47 13.22
N ASP A 112 -10.59 -14.46 12.69
CA ASP A 112 -10.08 -15.40 11.71
C ASP A 112 -10.73 -15.14 10.36
N TYR A 113 -9.91 -15.06 9.30
CA TYR A 113 -10.37 -15.02 7.91
C TYR A 113 -10.21 -16.41 7.33
N VAL A 114 -11.33 -17.06 7.04
CA VAL A 114 -11.40 -18.45 6.59
C VAL A 114 -11.77 -18.46 5.12
N VAL A 115 -10.81 -18.79 4.27
CA VAL A 115 -11.01 -18.93 2.83
C VAL A 115 -11.52 -20.33 2.54
N VAL A 116 -12.66 -20.44 1.84
CA VAL A 116 -13.28 -21.72 1.48
C VAL A 116 -13.14 -21.95 -0.03
N PHE A 117 -12.47 -23.02 -0.41
CA PHE A 117 -12.26 -23.39 -1.81
C PHE A 117 -13.41 -24.24 -2.36
N GLU A 118 -13.49 -24.37 -3.69
CA GLU A 118 -14.55 -25.13 -4.37
C GLU A 118 -14.55 -26.64 -4.07
N ASP A 119 -13.41 -27.19 -3.66
CA ASP A 119 -13.26 -28.58 -3.21
C ASP A 119 -13.67 -28.78 -1.74
N GLY A 120 -14.10 -27.72 -1.06
CA GLY A 120 -14.48 -27.72 0.35
C GLY A 120 -13.30 -27.60 1.33
N SER A 121 -12.06 -27.50 0.85
CA SER A 121 -10.91 -27.22 1.71
C SER A 121 -10.96 -25.79 2.26
N GLU A 122 -10.44 -25.60 3.47
CA GLU A 122 -10.38 -24.29 4.13
C GLU A 122 -8.93 -23.86 4.40
N HIS A 123 -8.66 -22.57 4.24
CA HIS A 123 -7.44 -21.93 4.72
C HIS A 123 -7.81 -20.85 5.75
N ARG A 124 -7.27 -20.96 6.97
CA ARG A 124 -7.57 -20.05 8.08
C ARG A 124 -6.38 -19.14 8.37
N GLN A 125 -6.59 -17.83 8.25
CA GLN A 125 -5.63 -16.81 8.66
C GLN A 125 -6.10 -16.09 9.92
N ARG A 126 -5.24 -16.06 10.95
CA ARG A 126 -5.43 -15.19 12.12
C ARG A 126 -5.16 -13.74 11.77
N ILE A 127 -6.08 -12.87 12.16
CA ILE A 127 -5.98 -11.42 11.97
C ILE A 127 -5.71 -10.76 13.31
N ARG A 128 -4.54 -10.12 13.41
CA ARG A 128 -4.03 -9.58 14.67
C ARG A 128 -3.75 -8.09 14.56
N ARG A 129 -4.00 -7.39 15.67
CA ARG A 129 -3.72 -5.95 15.81
C ARG A 129 -2.24 -5.66 15.54
N ARG A 130 -1.96 -4.68 14.67
CA ARG A 130 -0.64 -4.23 14.20
C ARG A 130 0.12 -5.26 13.35
N PHE A 131 -0.50 -6.36 12.97
CA PHE A 131 0.08 -7.27 11.97
C PHE A 131 -0.73 -7.12 10.70
N GLU A 132 -1.78 -7.92 10.56
CA GLU A 132 -2.64 -7.95 9.39
C GLU A 132 -3.59 -6.74 9.39
N ILE A 133 -4.11 -6.34 10.55
CA ILE A 133 -5.04 -5.20 10.68
C ILE A 133 -4.51 -4.17 11.66
N ASN A 134 -4.86 -2.91 11.44
CA ASN A 134 -4.48 -1.82 12.34
C ASN A 134 -5.67 -0.93 12.69
N GLN A 135 -5.54 -0.18 13.79
CA GLN A 135 -6.51 0.84 14.15
C GLN A 135 -6.48 1.98 13.13
N VAL A 136 -7.63 2.64 12.91
CA VAL A 136 -7.77 3.64 11.84
C VAL A 136 -6.78 4.80 11.97
N GLN A 137 -6.40 5.19 13.18
CA GLN A 137 -5.39 6.22 13.42
C GLN A 137 -4.22 5.62 14.18
N THR A 138 -3.02 5.72 13.62
CA THR A 138 -1.79 5.34 14.31
C THR A 138 -0.74 6.40 14.12
N ARG A 139 0.28 6.34 14.98
CA ARG A 139 1.45 7.20 14.83
C ARG A 139 2.73 6.42 15.05
N MET A 140 3.56 6.36 14.01
CA MET A 140 4.85 5.63 14.02
C MET A 140 4.70 4.13 14.31
N GLN A 141 3.52 3.57 14.09
CA GLN A 141 3.20 2.17 14.37
C GLN A 141 2.42 1.55 13.22
N SER A 142 3.06 1.51 12.05
CA SER A 142 2.57 0.76 10.89
C SER A 142 2.41 -0.73 11.23
N GLY A 143 1.59 -1.42 10.43
CA GLY A 143 1.46 -2.87 10.54
C GLY A 143 2.74 -3.59 10.14
N PHE A 144 2.99 -4.76 10.72
CA PHE A 144 4.16 -5.59 10.39
C PHE A 144 4.00 -6.36 9.08
N THR A 145 2.76 -6.75 8.74
CA THR A 145 2.44 -7.54 7.54
C THR A 145 1.42 -6.83 6.64
N SER A 146 1.11 -5.57 6.93
CA SER A 146 0.15 -4.73 6.20
C SER A 146 0.71 -3.33 5.96
N ARG A 147 0.08 -2.60 5.05
CA ARG A 147 0.42 -1.21 4.70
C ARG A 147 -0.73 -0.27 5.08
N GLN A 148 -0.43 1.00 5.27
CA GLN A 148 -1.48 2.02 5.24
C GLN A 148 -1.81 2.32 3.78
N HIS A 149 -3.05 2.70 3.47
CA HIS A 149 -3.45 2.95 2.07
C HIS A 149 -2.77 4.13 1.38
N GLN A 150 -2.23 5.07 2.16
CA GLN A 150 -1.47 6.18 1.59
C GLN A 150 -0.29 5.60 0.80
N ASP A 151 -0.17 6.04 -0.45
CA ASP A 151 0.90 5.63 -1.35
C ASP A 151 2.20 6.39 -1.05
N LEU A 152 3.28 6.01 -1.72
CA LEU A 152 4.52 6.78 -1.71
C LEU A 152 4.37 7.99 -2.62
N SER A 153 4.67 9.17 -2.09
CA SER A 153 4.77 10.38 -2.91
C SER A 153 6.22 10.56 -3.35
N THR A 154 6.43 10.81 -4.63
CA THR A 154 7.74 11.25 -5.13
C THR A 154 7.95 12.70 -4.74
N VAL A 155 9.20 13.03 -4.41
CA VAL A 155 9.52 14.39 -4.01
C VAL A 155 10.82 14.86 -4.67
N PRO A 156 10.90 16.12 -5.14
CA PRO A 156 12.12 16.65 -5.71
C PRO A 156 13.26 16.60 -4.70
N PHE A 157 14.31 15.84 -5.01
CA PHE A 157 15.45 15.71 -4.09
C PHE A 157 16.17 17.05 -3.84
N ARG A 158 16.07 18.02 -4.77
CA ARG A 158 16.68 19.36 -4.64
C ARG A 158 15.73 20.44 -4.12
N GLY A 159 14.52 20.08 -3.71
CA GLY A 159 13.50 21.04 -3.26
C GLY A 159 12.72 21.72 -4.40
N PRO A 160 11.99 22.80 -4.11
CA PRO A 160 11.96 23.53 -2.83
C PRO A 160 11.38 22.67 -1.70
N TYR A 161 11.96 22.80 -0.50
CA TYR A 161 11.42 22.15 0.69
C TYR A 161 10.51 23.12 1.45
N PRO A 162 9.35 22.67 1.94
CA PRO A 162 8.53 23.46 2.85
C PRO A 162 9.31 23.93 4.09
N ASP A 163 9.01 25.15 4.54
CA ASP A 163 9.58 25.74 5.76
C ASP A 163 9.46 24.79 6.95
N ASN A 164 10.49 24.65 7.78
CA ASN A 164 10.49 23.77 8.97
C ASN A 164 10.30 22.26 8.68
N ALA A 165 10.51 21.81 7.44
CA ALA A 165 10.32 20.40 7.10
C ALA A 165 11.64 19.60 7.01
N TRP A 166 12.80 20.27 7.05
CA TRP A 166 14.13 19.70 6.80
C TRP A 166 14.36 18.31 7.43
N GLY A 167 14.03 18.12 8.71
CA GLY A 167 14.22 16.83 9.40
C GLY A 167 13.40 15.66 8.84
N ARG A 168 12.21 15.91 8.27
CA ARG A 168 11.44 14.87 7.56
C ARG A 168 11.99 14.62 6.16
N TRP A 169 12.51 15.66 5.50
CA TRP A 169 13.10 15.52 4.17
C TRP A 169 14.40 14.72 4.18
N GLN A 170 15.13 14.70 5.31
CA GLN A 170 16.30 13.83 5.49
C GLN A 170 15.98 12.34 5.47
N THR A 171 14.75 11.91 5.76
CA THR A 171 14.40 10.47 5.75
C THR A 171 14.18 9.94 4.33
N GLY A 172 14.12 10.82 3.32
CA GLY A 172 14.03 10.45 1.89
C GLY A 172 12.75 9.75 1.46
N VAL A 173 11.85 9.40 2.39
CA VAL A 173 10.61 8.67 2.14
C VAL A 173 9.51 9.21 3.06
N MET A 174 8.35 9.49 2.47
CA MET A 174 7.12 9.87 3.14
C MET A 174 5.98 9.01 2.59
N VAL A 175 5.09 8.58 3.49
CA VAL A 175 3.86 7.88 3.14
C VAL A 175 2.74 8.92 3.12
N GLY A 176 2.07 9.06 1.97
CA GLY A 176 1.14 10.14 1.65
C GLY A 176 1.83 11.45 1.32
N ASP A 177 1.04 12.45 0.93
CA ASP A 177 1.55 13.73 0.46
C ASP A 177 2.39 14.46 1.52
N PRO A 178 3.48 15.14 1.10
CA PRO A 178 4.24 15.99 1.99
C PRO A 178 3.36 17.15 2.50
N PRO A 179 3.50 17.57 3.75
CA PRO A 179 2.72 18.68 4.28
C PRO A 179 3.14 20.00 3.61
N VAL A 180 2.17 20.89 3.37
CA VAL A 180 2.36 22.21 2.73
C VAL A 180 3.33 23.11 3.51
N SER A 181 3.40 22.93 4.83
CA SER A 181 4.40 23.53 5.70
C SER A 181 5.02 22.44 6.58
N GLY A 182 6.24 22.66 7.02
CA GLY A 182 6.86 21.83 8.04
C GLY A 182 6.18 21.93 9.38
N ARG A 183 6.77 21.24 10.34
CA ARG A 183 6.03 20.84 11.54
C ARG A 183 5.87 22.01 12.52
N THR A 184 4.64 22.30 12.91
CA THR A 184 4.35 23.06 14.12
C THR A 184 5.09 22.41 15.30
N ALA A 185 5.71 23.22 16.17
CA ALA A 185 6.49 22.70 17.28
C ALA A 185 5.64 21.73 18.13
N ALA A 186 6.24 20.66 18.63
CA ALA A 186 5.49 19.56 19.25
C ALA A 186 4.68 19.96 20.49
N ARG A 187 5.00 21.10 21.12
CA ARG A 187 4.26 21.74 22.21
C ARG A 187 2.98 22.44 21.74
N ASP A 188 2.98 22.94 20.51
CA ASP A 188 1.91 23.74 19.92
C ASP A 188 0.98 22.88 19.04
N ASP A 189 1.43 21.68 18.62
CA ASP A 189 0.66 20.72 17.81
C ASP A 189 -0.05 19.65 18.66
N ARG A 190 -0.78 20.02 19.72
CA ARG A 190 -1.47 19.01 20.54
C ARG A 190 -2.54 18.26 19.74
N HIS A 191 -3.30 18.99 18.91
CA HIS A 191 -4.43 18.45 18.16
C HIS A 191 -3.98 17.49 17.04
N GLY A 192 -3.02 17.89 16.20
CA GLY A 192 -2.54 17.04 15.10
C GLY A 192 -1.78 15.81 15.61
N ARG A 193 -1.09 15.94 16.76
CA ARG A 193 -0.48 14.79 17.43
C ARG A 193 -1.49 13.77 17.95
N ALA A 194 -2.66 14.24 18.38
CA ALA A 194 -3.69 13.39 18.96
C ALA A 194 -4.60 12.73 17.93
N ASN A 195 -4.79 13.42 16.80
CA ASN A 195 -5.71 13.01 15.74
C ASN A 195 -4.98 13.03 14.39
N PRO A 196 -4.01 12.12 14.14
CA PRO A 196 -3.40 11.98 12.83
C PRO A 196 -4.44 11.61 11.76
N ALA A 197 -4.08 11.68 10.48
CA ALA A 197 -4.99 11.24 9.42
C ALA A 197 -5.38 9.76 9.62
N GLY A 198 -6.64 9.45 9.32
CA GLY A 198 -7.12 8.06 9.32
C GLY A 198 -6.58 7.29 8.13
N SER A 199 -6.40 5.98 8.29
CA SER A 199 -5.92 5.08 7.25
C SER A 199 -6.71 3.78 7.21
N TRP A 200 -7.13 3.39 6.01
CA TRP A 200 -7.33 1.98 5.69
C TRP A 200 -6.02 1.22 5.89
N THR A 201 -6.09 0.06 6.53
CA THR A 201 -5.03 -0.93 6.53
C THR A 201 -5.23 -1.84 5.33
N ILE A 202 -4.18 -1.99 4.52
CA ILE A 202 -4.15 -2.82 3.32
C ILE A 202 -3.36 -4.08 3.64
N TYR A 203 -4.01 -5.23 3.57
CA TYR A 203 -3.43 -6.53 3.88
C TYR A 203 -3.66 -7.51 2.74
N ALA A 204 -2.59 -8.12 2.23
CA ALA A 204 -2.66 -9.15 1.20
C ALA A 204 -2.55 -10.53 1.86
N LEU A 205 -3.67 -11.24 1.96
CA LEU A 205 -3.74 -12.63 2.38
C LEU A 205 -3.32 -13.53 1.22
N GLU A 206 -2.20 -14.23 1.36
CA GLU A 206 -1.74 -15.24 0.40
C GLU A 206 -2.65 -16.47 0.43
N LEU A 207 -3.01 -16.95 -0.76
CA LEU A 207 -3.83 -18.15 -0.95
C LEU A 207 -2.90 -19.34 -1.23
N PRO A 208 -3.03 -20.46 -0.49
CA PRO A 208 -2.11 -21.59 -0.60
C PRO A 208 -2.13 -22.28 -1.97
N ASP A 209 -3.21 -22.14 -2.73
CA ASP A 209 -3.32 -22.66 -4.09
C ASP A 209 -4.04 -21.63 -4.96
N SER A 210 -3.28 -20.97 -5.84
CA SER A 210 -3.78 -19.89 -6.69
C SER A 210 -4.63 -20.39 -7.87
N SER A 211 -4.59 -21.70 -8.15
CA SER A 211 -5.36 -22.32 -9.24
C SER A 211 -6.77 -22.68 -8.80
N LYS A 212 -6.99 -22.90 -7.50
CA LYS A 212 -8.30 -23.26 -6.94
C LYS A 212 -9.22 -22.05 -6.84
N LYS A 213 -10.47 -22.24 -7.25
CA LYS A 213 -11.48 -21.21 -7.08
C LYS A 213 -11.84 -21.05 -5.60
N VAL A 214 -11.74 -19.82 -5.10
CA VAL A 214 -12.31 -19.43 -3.81
C VAL A 214 -13.82 -19.25 -3.98
N THR A 215 -14.61 -19.98 -3.21
CA THR A 215 -16.08 -19.84 -3.20
C THR A 215 -16.49 -18.62 -2.38
N ASN A 216 -16.02 -18.56 -1.14
CA ASN A 216 -16.28 -17.47 -0.21
C ASN A 216 -15.11 -17.29 0.77
N VAL A 217 -15.08 -16.13 1.42
CA VAL A 217 -14.30 -15.90 2.63
C VAL A 217 -15.27 -15.67 3.79
N ARG A 218 -15.14 -16.47 4.84
CA ARG A 218 -15.87 -16.34 6.09
C ARG A 218 -15.03 -15.56 7.09
N ILE A 219 -15.58 -14.49 7.63
CA ILE A 219 -14.91 -13.64 8.63
C ILE A 219 -15.51 -13.96 9.99
N GLU A 220 -14.71 -14.46 10.92
CA GLU A 220 -15.12 -14.85 12.27
C GLU A 220 -14.47 -13.91 13.28
N ALA A 221 -15.22 -12.95 13.83
CA ALA A 221 -14.71 -12.03 14.85
C ALA A 221 -14.59 -12.72 16.22
N THR A 222 -13.62 -12.31 17.02
CA THR A 222 -13.37 -12.84 18.38
C THR A 222 -14.03 -12.03 19.49
N GLY A 223 -14.75 -10.97 19.15
CA GLY A 223 -15.27 -9.98 20.10
C GLY A 223 -14.21 -9.11 20.80
N ALA A 224 -12.91 -9.30 20.54
CA ALA A 224 -11.85 -8.55 21.20
C ALA A 224 -11.86 -7.05 20.89
N ALA A 225 -12.22 -6.70 19.65
CA ALA A 225 -12.53 -5.33 19.24
C ALA A 225 -13.42 -5.38 17.99
N ALA A 226 -14.20 -4.31 17.77
CA ALA A 226 -14.90 -4.16 16.50
C ALA A 226 -13.90 -4.02 15.34
N ILE A 227 -14.18 -4.68 14.22
CA ILE A 227 -13.44 -4.56 12.96
C ILE A 227 -14.37 -4.10 11.85
N ALA A 228 -13.82 -3.37 10.88
CA ALA A 228 -14.55 -2.97 9.68
C ALA A 228 -13.77 -3.36 8.42
N ILE A 229 -14.49 -3.92 7.44
CA ILE A 229 -13.98 -4.16 6.09
C ILE A 229 -14.71 -3.19 5.15
N GLY A 230 -13.94 -2.37 4.44
CA GLY A 230 -14.48 -1.41 3.47
C GLY A 230 -14.49 -1.93 2.05
N ALA A 231 -13.50 -2.74 1.67
CA ALA A 231 -13.39 -3.36 0.35
C ALA A 231 -12.47 -4.58 0.38
N ILE A 232 -12.65 -5.47 -0.59
CA ILE A 232 -11.79 -6.64 -0.85
C ILE A 232 -11.51 -6.70 -2.35
N THR A 233 -10.29 -7.05 -2.73
CA THR A 233 -9.90 -7.28 -4.13
C THR A 233 -9.12 -8.58 -4.23
N LEU A 234 -9.52 -9.44 -5.16
CA LEU A 234 -8.75 -10.63 -5.53
C LEU A 234 -7.65 -10.24 -6.50
N PHE A 235 -6.44 -10.74 -6.27
CA PHE A 235 -5.27 -10.54 -7.12
C PHE A 235 -4.80 -11.87 -7.71
N SER A 236 -4.43 -11.86 -9.00
CA SER A 236 -4.05 -13.05 -9.77
C SER A 236 -2.57 -13.09 -10.18
N GLY A 237 -1.72 -12.22 -9.64
CA GLY A 237 -0.25 -12.30 -9.85
C GLY A 237 0.39 -13.46 -9.08
N GLN A 238 1.71 -13.56 -9.08
CA GLN A 238 2.46 -14.65 -8.43
C GLN A 238 3.05 -14.24 -7.07
N ASN A 239 3.35 -12.96 -6.91
CA ASN A 239 4.06 -12.40 -5.77
C ASN A 239 3.12 -11.60 -4.87
N ASN A 240 3.61 -11.16 -3.71
CA ASN A 240 2.82 -10.31 -2.84
C ASN A 240 2.65 -8.91 -3.48
N PRO A 241 1.41 -8.43 -3.73
CA PRO A 241 1.19 -7.19 -4.47
C PRO A 241 1.58 -5.92 -3.68
N LEU A 242 1.84 -6.03 -2.38
CA LEU A 242 2.27 -4.91 -1.50
C LEU A 242 3.77 -4.89 -1.24
N ARG A 243 4.53 -5.80 -1.89
CA ARG A 243 5.98 -5.90 -1.77
C ARG A 243 6.63 -5.32 -3.02
N HIS A 244 7.12 -4.10 -2.91
CA HIS A 244 8.02 -3.54 -3.91
C HIS A 244 9.41 -4.13 -3.71
N LEU A 245 10.08 -4.42 -4.82
CA LEU A 245 11.50 -4.73 -4.88
C LEU A 245 12.33 -3.44 -4.60
N PRO A 246 13.63 -3.58 -4.32
CA PRO A 246 14.51 -2.43 -4.13
C PRO A 246 14.41 -1.40 -5.25
N LEU A 247 14.71 -0.14 -4.92
CA LEU A 247 14.73 0.94 -5.90
C LEU A 247 15.93 0.75 -6.84
N GLU A 248 15.66 0.55 -8.12
CA GLU A 248 16.68 0.40 -9.16
C GLU A 248 16.66 1.59 -10.12
N SER A 249 17.81 1.92 -10.70
CA SER A 249 17.93 2.90 -11.78
C SER A 249 17.96 2.17 -13.12
N ILE A 250 16.98 2.45 -13.98
CA ILE A 250 16.76 1.74 -15.24
C ILE A 250 16.99 2.72 -16.38
N GLU A 251 17.88 2.36 -17.28
CA GLU A 251 18.11 3.05 -18.54
C GLU A 251 16.98 2.74 -19.52
N LEU A 252 16.57 3.75 -20.29
CA LEU A 252 15.54 3.62 -21.32
C LEU A 252 16.20 3.77 -22.68
N GLU A 253 16.37 2.66 -23.40
CA GLU A 253 16.89 2.66 -24.77
C GLU A 253 15.76 2.83 -25.78
N GLY A 254 15.93 3.75 -26.74
CA GLY A 254 14.93 4.10 -27.75
C GLY A 254 15.27 5.39 -28.48
N ALA A 255 14.61 5.67 -29.61
CA ALA A 255 15.00 6.77 -30.50
C ALA A 255 14.83 8.17 -29.88
N GLY A 256 15.94 8.74 -29.39
CA GLY A 256 16.22 10.18 -29.41
C GLY A 256 15.69 11.05 -28.27
N THR A 257 15.20 10.50 -27.17
CA THR A 257 14.41 11.30 -26.22
C THR A 257 15.08 11.46 -24.86
N SER A 258 15.26 12.72 -24.47
CA SER A 258 15.44 13.13 -23.09
C SER A 258 14.43 12.40 -22.21
N ALA A 259 14.79 12.07 -20.98
CA ALA A 259 13.87 11.49 -20.02
C ALA A 259 12.53 12.24 -20.01
N ASP A 260 12.52 13.57 -20.12
CA ASP A 260 11.30 14.38 -20.15
C ASP A 260 10.30 14.03 -21.28
N GLU A 261 10.78 13.47 -22.39
CA GLU A 261 9.99 13.20 -23.59
C GLU A 261 9.41 11.77 -23.63
N ILE A 262 9.77 10.90 -22.68
CA ILE A 262 9.29 9.51 -22.61
C ILE A 262 8.06 9.42 -21.69
N GLU A 263 6.93 8.93 -22.16
CA GLU A 263 5.79 8.64 -21.28
C GLU A 263 6.05 7.33 -20.51
N VAL A 264 5.98 7.38 -19.18
CA VAL A 264 6.23 6.22 -18.32
C VAL A 264 5.17 6.09 -17.24
N ASP A 265 4.65 4.88 -17.03
CA ASP A 265 3.71 4.55 -15.96
C ASP A 265 3.99 3.15 -15.41
N VAL A 266 3.56 2.88 -14.17
CA VAL A 266 3.69 1.55 -13.55
C VAL A 266 2.46 1.23 -12.71
N ASP A 267 1.93 0.01 -12.85
CA ASP A 267 0.68 -0.36 -12.18
C ASP A 267 0.85 -0.69 -10.69
N LEU A 268 1.82 -1.54 -10.32
CA LEU A 268 2.12 -2.03 -8.97
C LEU A 268 3.47 -1.51 -8.47
N GLY A 269 3.70 -0.21 -8.58
CA GLY A 269 4.97 0.38 -8.21
C GLY A 269 4.96 1.88 -8.20
N VAL A 270 6.16 2.44 -8.09
CA VAL A 270 6.40 3.88 -8.04
C VAL A 270 7.62 4.20 -8.89
N ILE A 271 7.43 5.10 -9.84
CA ILE A 271 8.54 5.75 -10.55
C ILE A 271 9.00 6.90 -9.67
N ALA A 272 10.03 6.67 -8.87
CA ALA A 272 10.54 7.63 -7.89
C ALA A 272 11.13 8.88 -8.56
N ARG A 273 11.80 8.69 -9.70
CA ARG A 273 12.44 9.75 -10.49
C ARG A 273 12.43 9.43 -11.97
N LYS A 274 12.46 10.48 -12.76
CA LYS A 274 12.68 10.48 -14.22
C LYS A 274 13.73 11.55 -14.49
N ARG A 275 14.84 11.20 -15.13
CA ARG A 275 15.98 12.10 -15.31
C ARG A 275 16.89 11.66 -16.43
N ASN A 276 17.61 12.61 -17.01
CA ASN A 276 18.78 12.30 -17.80
C ASN A 276 19.95 12.02 -16.86
N ILE A 277 20.59 10.87 -17.01
CA ILE A 277 21.85 10.55 -16.34
C ILE A 277 22.96 10.51 -17.38
N GLN A 278 24.18 10.80 -16.94
CA GLN A 278 25.34 10.58 -17.78
C GLN A 278 25.47 9.07 -18.04
N HIS A 279 25.56 8.69 -19.31
CA HIS A 279 25.79 7.31 -19.71
C HIS A 279 27.12 6.82 -19.12
N PHE A 280 27.10 5.61 -18.55
CA PHE A 280 28.25 5.04 -17.85
C PHE A 280 28.61 3.66 -18.42
N ASP A 281 29.67 3.63 -19.22
CA ASP A 281 30.29 2.39 -19.66
C ASP A 281 31.32 1.92 -18.63
N GLY A 282 30.90 0.98 -17.78
CA GLY A 282 31.76 0.41 -16.73
C GLY A 282 32.99 -0.32 -17.28
N THR A 283 32.91 -0.94 -18.46
CA THR A 283 34.02 -1.68 -19.06
C THR A 283 35.09 -0.72 -19.56
N ASN A 284 34.69 0.31 -20.30
CA ASN A 284 35.61 1.36 -20.74
C ASN A 284 36.19 2.14 -19.55
N TRP A 285 35.39 2.42 -18.52
CA TRP A 285 35.88 3.05 -17.29
C TRP A 285 36.95 2.21 -16.57
N LEU A 286 36.72 0.90 -16.42
CA LEU A 286 37.68 -0.01 -15.78
C LEU A 286 38.98 -0.20 -16.57
N ASN A 287 38.94 0.02 -17.88
CA ASN A 287 40.09 -0.09 -18.78
C ASN A 287 40.79 1.25 -19.06
N SER A 288 40.20 2.37 -18.63
CA SER A 288 40.77 3.70 -18.84
C SER A 288 42.15 3.85 -18.19
N PRO A 289 43.14 4.45 -18.88
CA PRO A 289 44.47 4.70 -18.32
C PRO A 289 44.43 5.67 -17.12
N VAL A 290 43.36 6.47 -17.00
CA VAL A 290 43.15 7.45 -15.91
C VAL A 290 42.04 7.01 -14.93
N LYS A 291 41.69 5.72 -14.91
CA LYS A 291 40.64 5.20 -14.01
C LYS A 291 40.90 5.58 -12.55
N GLY A 292 39.87 6.08 -11.87
CA GLY A 292 39.96 6.52 -10.48
C GLY A 292 40.53 7.93 -10.25
N TRP A 293 40.92 8.67 -11.30
CA TRP A 293 41.44 10.04 -11.17
C TRP A 293 40.33 11.10 -11.04
N GLY A 294 39.06 10.71 -11.26
CA GLY A 294 37.90 11.59 -11.12
C GLY A 294 37.74 12.59 -12.28
N GLU A 295 38.43 12.38 -13.39
CA GLU A 295 38.26 13.20 -14.60
C GLU A 295 36.90 12.91 -15.24
N ALA A 296 36.11 13.97 -15.44
CA ALA A 296 34.88 13.91 -16.21
C ALA A 296 35.21 14.08 -17.71
N PRO A 297 34.50 13.40 -18.62
CA PRO A 297 34.63 13.66 -20.05
C PRO A 297 34.16 15.08 -20.37
N ASP A 298 34.80 15.70 -21.37
CA ASP A 298 34.48 17.07 -21.80
C ASP A 298 33.06 17.20 -22.38
N ASP A 299 32.56 16.14 -23.02
CA ASP A 299 31.22 16.07 -23.63
C ASP A 299 30.52 14.75 -23.24
N PRO A 300 29.91 14.69 -22.05
CA PRO A 300 29.24 13.48 -21.58
C PRO A 300 27.94 13.21 -22.37
N GLU A 301 27.83 11.99 -22.90
CA GLU A 301 26.56 11.46 -23.39
C GLU A 301 25.57 11.29 -22.23
N HIS A 302 24.31 11.62 -22.48
CA HIS A 302 23.23 11.48 -21.52
C HIS A 302 22.13 10.59 -22.06
N ILE A 303 21.56 9.80 -21.15
CA ILE A 303 20.53 8.80 -21.42
C ILE A 303 19.32 9.05 -20.52
N GLY A 304 18.14 8.78 -21.04
CA GLY A 304 16.92 8.81 -20.24
C GLY A 304 16.91 7.66 -19.24
N SER A 305 16.59 7.97 -17.97
CA SER A 305 16.48 6.95 -16.94
C SER A 305 15.28 7.18 -16.02
N ILE A 306 14.83 6.09 -15.42
CA ILE A 306 13.87 6.11 -14.32
C ILE A 306 14.46 5.44 -13.07
N ASP A 307 14.10 5.94 -11.90
CA ASP A 307 14.32 5.22 -10.64
C ASP A 307 13.01 4.50 -10.30
N LEU A 308 12.97 3.17 -10.37
CA LEU A 308 11.76 2.35 -10.24
C LEU A 308 11.82 1.48 -8.97
N ALA A 309 10.73 1.49 -8.18
CA ALA A 309 10.50 0.50 -7.14
C ALA A 309 9.09 -0.10 -7.33
N ALA A 310 9.00 -1.38 -7.66
CA ALA A 310 7.75 -2.03 -8.04
C ALA A 310 7.70 -3.49 -7.62
N SER A 311 6.49 -4.07 -7.58
CA SER A 311 6.32 -5.52 -7.41
C SER A 311 6.90 -6.29 -8.59
N ALA A 312 7.32 -7.54 -8.37
CA ALA A 312 7.75 -8.43 -9.45
C ALA A 312 6.62 -8.70 -10.47
N ASP A 313 5.35 -8.61 -10.06
CA ASP A 313 4.20 -8.75 -10.96
C ASP A 313 3.77 -7.42 -11.61
N ALA A 314 4.56 -6.34 -11.45
CA ALA A 314 4.24 -5.05 -12.04
C ALA A 314 4.45 -5.05 -13.55
N THR A 315 3.71 -4.16 -14.21
CA THR A 315 3.86 -3.84 -15.62
C THR A 315 4.32 -2.39 -15.71
N LEU A 316 5.48 -2.18 -16.33
CA LEU A 316 5.99 -0.87 -16.69
C LEU A 316 5.50 -0.55 -18.11
N THR A 317 4.87 0.59 -18.29
CA THR A 317 4.47 1.09 -19.61
C THR A 317 5.42 2.20 -20.03
N VAL A 318 6.03 2.07 -21.20
CA VAL A 318 6.94 3.07 -21.79
C VAL A 318 6.42 3.42 -23.18
N ASN A 319 6.00 4.67 -23.39
CA ASN A 319 5.41 5.16 -24.65
C ASN A 319 4.25 4.28 -25.18
N GLY A 320 3.50 3.66 -24.29
CA GLY A 320 2.39 2.76 -24.62
C GLY A 320 2.78 1.29 -24.79
N SER A 321 4.07 0.96 -24.82
CA SER A 321 4.58 -0.41 -24.85
C SER A 321 4.70 -0.97 -23.44
N GLU A 322 4.24 -2.19 -23.22
CA GLU A 322 4.25 -2.85 -21.91
C GLU A 322 5.48 -3.74 -21.73
N ILE A 323 6.12 -3.63 -20.56
CA ILE A 323 7.31 -4.38 -20.14
C ILE A 323 7.00 -5.02 -18.78
N GLU A 324 7.24 -6.32 -18.67
CA GLU A 324 7.12 -7.03 -17.39
C GLU A 324 8.31 -6.67 -16.48
N VAL A 325 8.01 -6.22 -15.26
CA VAL A 325 9.04 -5.77 -14.31
C VAL A 325 9.83 -6.94 -13.70
N GLY A 326 9.18 -8.09 -13.48
CA GLY A 326 9.83 -9.27 -12.92
C GLY A 326 11.09 -9.68 -13.70
N PRO A 327 10.97 -10.00 -15.01
CA PRO A 327 12.11 -10.28 -15.87
C PRO A 327 13.15 -9.15 -15.86
N LEU A 328 12.73 -7.89 -16.01
CA LEU A 328 13.63 -6.73 -16.02
C LEU A 328 14.55 -6.68 -14.79
N LEU A 329 14.01 -6.95 -13.60
CA LEU A 329 14.79 -6.91 -12.35
C LEU A 329 15.61 -8.19 -12.12
N GLU A 330 15.28 -9.30 -12.79
CA GLU A 330 16.03 -10.56 -12.72
C GLU A 330 17.20 -10.63 -13.71
N SER A 331 16.99 -10.22 -14.97
CA SER A 331 18.01 -10.22 -16.02
C SER A 331 18.79 -8.91 -16.13
N GLY A 332 18.27 -7.81 -15.56
CA GLY A 332 18.83 -6.47 -15.68
C GLY A 332 18.44 -5.74 -16.97
N GLU A 333 17.79 -6.44 -17.91
CA GLU A 333 17.36 -5.92 -19.21
C GLU A 333 16.03 -6.56 -19.59
N ALA A 334 15.15 -5.79 -20.24
CA ALA A 334 13.91 -6.30 -20.82
C ALA A 334 13.52 -5.46 -22.05
N VAL A 335 12.83 -6.09 -23.00
CA VAL A 335 12.34 -5.47 -24.23
C VAL A 335 10.84 -5.69 -24.29
N SER A 336 10.09 -4.70 -24.78
CA SER A 336 8.65 -4.85 -25.00
C SER A 336 8.37 -5.87 -26.11
N ASN A 337 7.15 -6.44 -26.11
CA ASN A 337 6.80 -7.48 -27.08
C ASN A 337 6.72 -6.98 -28.54
N ASP A 338 6.64 -5.67 -28.74
CA ASP A 338 6.60 -4.99 -30.04
C ASP A 338 8.00 -4.61 -30.58
N GLY A 339 9.07 -4.89 -29.81
CA GLY A 339 10.46 -4.59 -30.16
C GLY A 339 10.81 -3.12 -29.97
#